data_AF-A0A518N2J0-F1
#
_entry.id   AF-A0A518N2J0-F1
#
_cell.length_a   1.000
_cell.length_b   1.000
_cell.length_c   1.000
_cell.angle_alpha   90.00
_cell.angle_beta   90.00
_cell.angle_gamma   90.00
#
_symmetry.space_group_name_H-M   'P 1'
#
loop_
_entity.id
_entity.type
_entity.pdbx_description
1 polymer ?
#
loop_
_entity_poly.entity_id
_entity_poly.type
_entity_poly.pdbx_seq_one_letter_code
_entity_poly.pdbx_strand_id
1 'polypeptide(L)'
;MAFEPKTYQRWVFFGTGKYLEESDKLSTSQQRWYGVKDTGVKISGDADLTARQIQLHGTIDGHAVRAFEPYHRLDATSRGWFVNLEVPADGTPSERMVSDPLMVGRVLVAASILPSSDPCMSGGTGYLNAIDAFSGTSVQSSFFDVDGDGQFDDDVLGGGDNGTSRPVGSVNLNIAMPTSPTVVENLLVAGGSLGTAGAVGINNPLIKGRISWREIVGD
;
A
#
# COMPACT_ATOMS: atom_id res chain seq x y z
N MET A 1 7.94 12.36 -2.44
CA MET A 1 8.92 12.74 -1.39
C MET A 1 8.19 13.33 -0.19
N ALA A 2 8.68 13.15 1.03
CA ALA A 2 8.11 13.74 2.24
C ALA A 2 9.18 14.03 3.30
N PHE A 3 8.82 14.79 4.34
CA PHE A 3 9.65 14.97 5.53
C PHE A 3 9.10 14.14 6.69
N GLU A 4 9.96 13.42 7.40
CA GLU A 4 9.55 12.72 8.61
C GLU A 4 9.21 13.73 9.72
N PRO A 5 8.00 13.71 10.30
CA PRO A 5 7.57 14.75 11.25
C PRO A 5 8.43 14.89 12.50
N LYS A 6 9.11 13.82 12.92
CA LYS A 6 9.92 13.80 14.17
C LYS A 6 11.35 14.27 13.95
N THR A 7 11.94 13.92 12.82
CA THR A 7 13.37 14.12 12.55
C THR A 7 13.62 15.23 11.53
N TYR A 8 12.58 15.67 10.81
CA TYR A 8 12.67 16.53 9.63
C TYR A 8 13.58 15.96 8.53
N GLN A 9 13.89 14.66 8.59
CA GLN A 9 14.64 13.96 7.56
C GLN A 9 13.81 13.89 6.29
N ARG A 10 14.43 14.17 5.14
CA ARG A 10 13.78 14.00 3.83
C ARG A 10 13.79 12.53 3.42
N TRP A 11 12.67 12.09 2.84
CA TRP A 11 12.44 10.75 2.34
C TRP A 11 11.92 10.75 0.90
N VAL A 12 12.34 9.73 0.15
CA VAL A 12 11.86 9.43 -1.19
C VAL A 12 11.19 8.06 -1.17
N PHE A 13 10.02 7.96 -1.80
CA PHE A 13 9.21 6.76 -1.84
C PHE A 13 8.88 6.43 -3.29
N PHE A 14 9.06 5.18 -3.68
CA PHE A 14 8.80 4.70 -5.03
C PHE A 14 8.73 3.18 -5.04
N GLY A 15 7.99 2.61 -5.98
CA GLY A 15 8.05 1.20 -6.28
C GLY A 15 8.74 0.94 -7.62
N THR A 16 9.17 -0.29 -7.85
CA THR A 16 9.74 -0.71 -9.14
C THR A 16 8.72 -1.48 -9.95
N GLY A 17 8.84 -1.34 -11.27
CA GLY A 17 7.94 -1.98 -12.20
C GLY A 17 7.96 -1.31 -13.56
N LYS A 18 7.57 -2.08 -14.57
CA LYS A 18 7.24 -1.59 -15.91
C LYS A 18 6.04 -2.38 -16.42
N TYR A 19 5.15 -1.71 -17.16
CA TYR A 19 3.98 -2.33 -17.78
C TYR A 19 3.57 -1.54 -19.04
N LEU A 20 4.50 -1.41 -19.98
CA LEU A 20 4.32 -0.62 -21.21
C LEU A 20 4.45 -1.48 -22.48
N GLU A 21 5.24 -2.54 -22.42
CA GLU A 21 5.52 -3.45 -23.53
C GLU A 21 4.96 -4.86 -23.25
N GLU A 22 4.76 -5.65 -24.30
CA GLU A 22 4.22 -7.01 -24.17
C GLU A 22 5.09 -7.93 -23.29
N SER A 23 6.41 -7.80 -23.36
CA SER A 23 7.33 -8.57 -22.51
C SER A 23 7.19 -8.25 -21.03
N ASP A 24 6.72 -7.05 -20.68
CA ASP A 24 6.50 -6.68 -19.28
C ASP A 24 5.42 -7.57 -18.67
N LYS A 25 4.39 -7.93 -19.44
CA LYS A 25 3.29 -8.80 -19.00
C LYS A 25 3.73 -10.23 -18.67
N LEU A 26 4.97 -10.60 -18.98
CA LEU A 26 5.51 -11.95 -18.78
C LEU A 26 6.65 -11.99 -17.76
N SER A 27 7.15 -10.83 -17.31
CA SER A 27 8.31 -10.78 -16.41
C SER A 27 7.95 -11.31 -15.03
N THR A 28 8.76 -12.26 -14.55
CA THR A 28 8.73 -12.82 -13.19
C THR A 28 9.82 -12.23 -12.29
N SER A 29 10.56 -11.22 -12.77
CA SER A 29 11.66 -10.63 -12.02
C SER A 29 11.15 -9.91 -10.76
N GLN A 30 11.76 -10.20 -9.62
CA GLN A 30 11.44 -9.57 -8.33
C GLN A 30 11.40 -8.03 -8.44
N GLN A 31 10.27 -7.43 -8.06
CA GLN A 31 10.11 -5.99 -7.90
C GLN A 31 10.04 -5.62 -6.43
N ARG A 32 10.23 -4.34 -6.12
CA ARG A 32 10.33 -3.86 -4.75
C ARG A 32 9.66 -2.52 -4.55
N TRP A 33 9.19 -2.30 -3.33
CA TRP A 33 8.71 -1.01 -2.85
C TRP A 33 9.72 -0.42 -1.87
N TYR A 34 10.05 0.85 -2.02
CA TYR A 34 11.13 1.51 -1.29
C TYR A 34 10.65 2.74 -0.52
N GLY A 35 11.26 2.95 0.64
CA GLY A 35 11.36 4.24 1.29
C GLY A 35 12.80 4.51 1.68
N VAL A 36 13.41 5.56 1.13
CA VAL A 36 14.83 5.87 1.32
C VAL A 36 15.03 7.25 1.91
N LYS A 37 15.96 7.36 2.86
CA LYS A 37 16.39 8.63 3.46
C LYS A 37 17.29 9.37 2.48
N ASP A 38 16.87 10.56 2.09
CA ASP A 38 17.71 11.47 1.29
C ASP A 38 18.64 12.28 2.22
N THR A 39 19.84 11.76 2.40
CA THR A 39 20.91 12.38 3.21
C THR A 39 22.00 13.04 2.36
N GLY A 40 21.80 13.15 1.04
CA GLY A 40 22.85 13.60 0.10
C GLY A 40 24.00 12.60 -0.10
N VAL A 41 23.93 11.40 0.49
CA VAL A 41 24.93 10.33 0.33
C VAL A 41 24.40 9.26 -0.62
N LYS A 42 25.25 8.67 -1.45
CA LYS A 42 24.86 7.57 -2.35
C LYS A 42 24.48 6.31 -1.56
N ILE A 43 23.32 5.72 -1.83
CA ILE A 43 22.95 4.36 -1.37
C ILE A 43 23.65 3.36 -2.27
N SER A 44 24.45 2.46 -1.70
CA SER A 44 25.31 1.54 -2.44
C SER A 44 24.63 0.21 -2.79
N GLY A 45 23.52 -0.12 -2.13
CA GLY A 45 22.70 -1.29 -2.41
C GLY A 45 21.84 -1.70 -1.22
N ASP A 46 21.29 -2.91 -1.28
CA ASP A 46 20.34 -3.43 -0.28
C ASP A 46 20.92 -3.49 1.14
N ALA A 47 22.24 -3.65 1.30
CA ALA A 47 22.90 -3.70 2.62
C ALA A 47 22.77 -2.38 3.41
N ASP A 48 22.50 -1.27 2.74
CA ASP A 48 22.24 0.03 3.37
C ASP A 48 20.77 0.16 3.85
N LEU A 49 19.89 -0.78 3.46
CA LEU A 49 18.45 -0.73 3.68
C LEU A 49 17.99 -1.88 4.57
N THR A 50 16.89 -1.67 5.28
CA THR A 50 16.24 -2.74 6.04
C THR A 50 15.23 -3.46 5.16
N ALA A 51 15.41 -4.78 5.00
CA ALA A 51 14.43 -5.62 4.32
C ALA A 51 13.16 -5.75 5.17
N ARG A 52 12.00 -5.68 4.51
CA ARG A 52 10.67 -5.77 5.09
C ARG A 52 9.82 -6.77 4.31
N GLN A 53 8.80 -7.32 4.98
CA GLN A 53 8.03 -8.44 4.43
C GLN A 53 6.53 -8.16 4.41
N ILE A 54 5.87 -8.60 3.33
CA ILE A 54 4.46 -9.00 3.39
C ILE A 54 4.45 -10.35 4.09
N GLN A 55 3.73 -10.48 5.20
CA GLN A 55 3.90 -11.64 6.09
C GLN A 55 2.64 -12.49 6.24
N LEU A 56 1.46 -11.89 6.11
CA LEU A 56 0.18 -12.60 6.22
C LEU A 56 -0.68 -12.34 4.98
N HIS A 57 -1.45 -13.35 4.60
CA HIS A 57 -2.45 -13.31 3.55
C HIS A 57 -3.77 -13.84 4.12
N GLY A 58 -4.89 -13.30 3.67
CA GLY A 58 -6.20 -13.72 4.13
C GLY A 58 -7.33 -13.18 3.26
N THR A 59 -8.55 -13.29 3.77
CA THR A 59 -9.75 -12.80 3.13
C THR A 59 -10.68 -12.23 4.19
N ILE A 60 -11.19 -11.02 3.95
CA ILE A 60 -12.18 -10.33 4.78
C ILE A 60 -13.26 -9.85 3.80
N ASP A 61 -14.53 -10.15 4.10
CA ASP A 61 -15.70 -9.80 3.28
C ASP A 61 -15.53 -10.03 1.76
N GLY A 62 -14.93 -11.17 1.37
CA GLY A 62 -14.71 -11.50 -0.04
C GLY A 62 -13.58 -10.72 -0.73
N HIS A 63 -12.86 -9.88 -0.01
CA HIS A 63 -11.65 -9.18 -0.47
C HIS A 63 -10.40 -9.94 -0.06
N ALA A 64 -9.51 -10.22 -1.03
CA ALA A 64 -8.18 -10.70 -0.71
C ALA A 64 -7.40 -9.59 0.01
N VAL A 65 -6.83 -9.91 1.16
CA VAL A 65 -6.11 -8.95 2.01
C VAL A 65 -4.74 -9.48 2.42
N ARG A 66 -3.83 -8.56 2.73
CA ARG A 66 -2.47 -8.88 3.19
C ARG A 66 -2.09 -7.98 4.36
N ALA A 67 -1.18 -8.45 5.20
CA ALA A 67 -0.57 -7.64 6.26
C ALA A 67 0.96 -7.72 6.19
N PHE A 68 1.59 -6.56 6.37
CA PHE A 68 3.04 -6.46 6.51
C PHE A 68 3.53 -7.04 7.85
N GLU A 69 4.85 -7.14 8.01
CA GLU A 69 5.47 -7.47 9.30
C GLU A 69 5.07 -6.49 10.41
N PRO A 70 5.11 -6.92 11.69
CA PRO A 70 4.69 -6.09 12.82
C PRO A 70 5.45 -4.77 12.86
N TYR A 71 4.83 -3.75 13.43
CA TYR A 71 5.47 -2.45 13.53
C TYR A 71 6.82 -2.55 14.25
N HIS A 72 7.88 -2.16 13.56
CA HIS A 72 9.23 -2.08 14.11
C HIS A 72 9.97 -0.90 13.48
N ARG A 73 10.55 -0.03 14.32
CA ARG A 73 11.32 1.12 13.82
C ARG A 73 12.53 0.64 13.02
N LEU A 74 13.05 1.50 12.15
CA LEU A 74 14.35 1.24 11.54
C LEU A 74 15.47 1.46 12.54
N ASP A 75 16.53 0.69 12.38
CA ASP A 75 17.79 0.94 13.08
C ASP A 75 18.33 2.33 12.73
N ALA A 76 19.06 2.95 13.66
CA ALA A 76 19.61 4.29 13.48
C ALA A 76 20.56 4.37 12.26
N THR A 77 21.26 3.29 11.96
CA THR A 77 22.20 3.16 10.82
C THR A 77 21.50 2.88 9.49
N SER A 78 20.25 2.41 9.53
CA SER A 78 19.51 2.07 8.31
C SER A 78 19.20 3.32 7.50
N ARG A 79 19.39 3.23 6.18
CA ARG A 79 19.15 4.33 5.24
C ARG A 79 17.77 4.30 4.63
N GLY A 80 16.91 3.40 5.09
CA GLY A 80 15.56 3.23 4.57
C GLY A 80 15.12 1.79 4.64
N TRP A 81 14.12 1.45 3.85
CA TRP A 81 13.56 0.12 3.80
C TRP A 81 13.22 -0.27 2.37
N PHE A 82 13.12 -1.58 2.16
CA PHE A 82 12.47 -2.12 0.97
C PHE A 82 11.57 -3.30 1.33
N VAL A 83 10.47 -3.44 0.61
CA VAL A 83 9.60 -4.61 0.63
C VAL A 83 9.75 -5.31 -0.71
N ASN A 84 10.05 -6.61 -0.71
CA ASN A 84 9.91 -7.42 -1.92
C ASN A 84 8.41 -7.59 -2.22
N LEU A 85 7.99 -7.21 -3.43
CA LEU A 85 6.63 -7.46 -3.91
C LEU A 85 6.43 -8.94 -4.23
N GLU A 86 5.20 -9.41 -4.30
CA GLU A 86 4.93 -10.84 -4.48
C GLU A 86 5.53 -11.38 -5.78
N VAL A 87 6.18 -12.54 -5.70
CA VAL A 87 6.57 -13.35 -6.85
C VAL A 87 5.80 -14.66 -6.77
N PRO A 88 4.71 -14.80 -7.53
CA PRO A 88 3.90 -16.01 -7.50
C PRO A 88 4.71 -17.27 -7.84
N ALA A 89 4.50 -18.33 -7.05
CA ALA A 89 5.23 -19.59 -7.20
C ALA A 89 4.84 -20.39 -8.45
N ASP A 90 3.68 -20.09 -9.05
CA ASP A 90 3.16 -20.73 -10.26
C ASP A 90 3.78 -20.19 -11.55
N GLY A 91 4.73 -19.27 -11.45
CA GLY A 91 5.38 -18.63 -12.59
C GLY A 91 4.53 -17.53 -13.23
N THR A 92 3.42 -17.12 -12.61
CA THR A 92 2.74 -15.90 -13.04
C THR A 92 3.62 -14.66 -12.87
N PRO A 93 3.43 -13.63 -13.70
CA PRO A 93 4.23 -12.41 -13.66
C PRO A 93 4.27 -11.79 -12.26
N SER A 94 5.44 -11.28 -11.88
CA SER A 94 5.65 -10.70 -10.55
C SER A 94 4.83 -9.43 -10.35
N GLU A 95 4.41 -9.23 -9.09
CA GLU A 95 3.78 -7.99 -8.64
C GLU A 95 4.72 -6.81 -8.85
N ARG A 96 4.16 -5.66 -9.20
CA ARG A 96 4.91 -4.45 -9.52
C ARG A 96 4.14 -3.19 -9.19
N MET A 97 4.87 -2.09 -9.04
CA MET A 97 4.30 -0.76 -8.86
C MET A 97 4.75 0.12 -10.03
N VAL A 98 3.77 0.62 -10.79
CA VAL A 98 4.01 1.46 -11.99
C VAL A 98 3.43 2.86 -11.83
N SER A 99 2.99 3.19 -10.62
CA SER A 99 2.26 4.41 -10.33
C SER A 99 2.78 5.03 -9.04
N ASP A 100 2.67 6.36 -8.93
CA ASP A 100 3.26 7.09 -7.80
C ASP A 100 2.50 6.79 -6.49
N PRO A 101 3.22 6.58 -5.38
CA PRO A 101 2.60 6.46 -4.08
C PRO A 101 2.09 7.84 -3.60
N LEU A 102 0.99 7.84 -2.86
CA LEU A 102 0.46 9.02 -2.16
C LEU A 102 0.65 8.88 -0.64
N MET A 103 0.68 10.00 0.07
CA MET A 103 0.86 10.02 1.52
C MET A 103 -0.43 10.50 2.21
N VAL A 104 -0.91 9.73 3.17
CA VAL A 104 -2.02 10.11 4.06
C VAL A 104 -1.49 10.17 5.50
N GLY A 105 -1.15 11.37 5.97
CA GLY A 105 -0.47 11.54 7.25
C GLY A 105 0.90 10.84 7.24
N ARG A 106 1.02 9.71 7.94
CA ARG A 106 2.23 8.85 7.98
C ARG A 106 2.07 7.56 7.17
N VAL A 107 0.87 7.29 6.66
CA VAL A 107 0.58 6.09 5.87
C VAL A 107 0.97 6.38 4.41
N LEU A 108 1.89 5.57 3.88
CA LEU A 108 2.23 5.60 2.47
C LEU A 108 1.31 4.62 1.74
N VAL A 109 0.55 5.14 0.79
CA VAL A 109 -0.47 4.41 0.05
C VAL A 109 -0.02 4.25 -1.40
N ALA A 110 -0.13 3.04 -1.94
CA ALA A 110 0.28 2.76 -3.32
C ALA A 110 -0.56 1.65 -3.95
N ALA A 111 -0.88 1.79 -5.24
CA ALA A 111 -1.40 0.70 -6.04
C ALA A 111 -0.25 -0.20 -6.53
N SER A 112 -0.43 -1.51 -6.39
CA SER A 112 0.39 -2.52 -7.06
C SER A 112 -0.48 -3.37 -7.98
N ILE A 113 0.11 -3.83 -9.07
CA ILE A 113 -0.54 -4.70 -10.06
C ILE A 113 0.22 -6.03 -10.11
N LEU A 114 -0.54 -7.11 -10.27
CA LEU A 114 -0.05 -8.47 -10.46
C LEU A 114 -0.57 -8.93 -11.82
N PRO A 115 0.22 -8.73 -12.90
CA PRO A 115 -0.23 -9.05 -14.24
C PRO A 115 -0.54 -10.54 -14.42
N SER A 116 -1.44 -10.84 -15.35
CA SER A 116 -1.72 -12.20 -15.77
C SER A 116 -1.67 -12.32 -17.29
N SER A 117 -1.15 -13.44 -17.78
CA SER A 117 -1.23 -13.84 -19.19
C SER A 117 -2.56 -14.52 -19.53
N ASP A 118 -3.39 -14.82 -18.52
CA ASP A 118 -4.72 -15.39 -18.72
C ASP A 118 -5.66 -14.33 -19.32
N PRO A 119 -6.22 -14.56 -20.53
CA PRO A 119 -7.13 -13.62 -21.17
C PRO A 119 -8.42 -13.40 -20.38
N CYS A 120 -8.80 -14.33 -19.49
CA CYS A 120 -9.99 -14.22 -18.64
C CYS A 120 -9.79 -13.28 -17.45
N MET A 121 -8.55 -12.96 -17.08
CA MET A 121 -8.21 -12.21 -15.87
C MET A 121 -8.10 -10.70 -16.09
N SER A 122 -8.64 -10.15 -17.18
CA SER A 122 -8.64 -8.70 -17.47
C SER A 122 -7.28 -8.03 -17.30
N GLY A 123 -6.22 -8.73 -17.72
CA GLY A 123 -4.83 -8.31 -17.65
C GLY A 123 -4.12 -8.56 -16.32
N GLY A 124 -4.83 -8.95 -15.26
CA GLY A 124 -4.25 -9.28 -13.96
C GLY A 124 -5.14 -8.89 -12.77
N THR A 125 -4.53 -8.86 -11.60
CA THR A 125 -5.15 -8.43 -10.35
C THR A 125 -4.26 -7.38 -9.67
N GLY A 126 -4.57 -6.97 -8.44
CA GLY A 126 -3.71 -6.06 -7.71
C GLY A 126 -4.26 -5.64 -6.36
N TYR A 127 -3.54 -4.75 -5.71
CA TYR A 127 -3.85 -4.31 -4.36
C TYR A 127 -3.69 -2.80 -4.23
N LEU A 128 -4.53 -2.19 -3.40
CA LEU A 128 -4.17 -0.95 -2.73
C LEU A 128 -3.42 -1.31 -1.45
N ASN A 129 -2.25 -0.73 -1.27
CA ASN A 129 -1.35 -1.01 -0.17
C ASN A 129 -1.26 0.21 0.75
N ALA A 130 -1.15 -0.02 2.05
CA ALA A 130 -0.97 0.97 3.09
C ALA A 130 0.11 0.49 4.06
N ILE A 131 1.21 1.24 4.15
CA ILE A 131 2.36 0.91 5.00
C ILE A 131 2.75 2.12 5.83
N ASP A 132 3.41 1.90 6.97
CA ASP A 132 4.07 2.98 7.67
C ASP A 132 5.24 3.50 6.82
N ALA A 133 5.15 4.76 6.40
CA ALA A 133 6.11 5.35 5.46
C ALA A 133 7.56 5.33 5.95
N PHE A 134 7.80 5.43 7.26
CA PHE A 134 9.16 5.66 7.77
C PHE A 134 9.75 4.43 8.47
N SER A 135 8.96 3.36 8.67
CA SER A 135 9.46 2.05 9.09
C SER A 135 9.44 1.01 7.98
N GLY A 136 8.53 1.11 7.01
CA GLY A 136 8.30 0.07 6.00
C GLY A 136 7.62 -1.18 6.58
N THR A 137 6.89 -1.03 7.68
CA THR A 137 6.19 -2.12 8.38
C THR A 137 4.69 -1.84 8.43
N SER A 138 3.92 -2.74 9.03
CA SER A 138 2.50 -2.49 9.31
C SER A 138 2.28 -1.15 10.00
N VAL A 139 1.16 -0.51 9.66
CA VAL A 139 0.70 0.74 10.25
C VAL A 139 0.40 0.54 11.74
N GLN A 140 0.55 1.61 12.54
CA GLN A 140 0.36 1.52 13.99
C GLN A 140 -1.11 1.51 14.43
N SER A 141 -2.01 1.91 13.54
CA SER A 141 -3.46 1.91 13.73
C SER A 141 -4.08 1.43 12.42
N SER A 142 -5.16 0.67 12.51
CA SER A 142 -5.81 0.14 11.32
C SER A 142 -6.24 1.25 10.37
N PHE A 143 -5.93 1.02 9.10
CA PHE A 143 -6.08 2.02 8.05
C PHE A 143 -7.27 1.75 7.15
N PHE A 144 -7.48 0.50 6.73
CA PHE A 144 -8.61 0.10 5.90
C PHE A 144 -9.78 -0.35 6.77
N ASP A 145 -10.98 0.05 6.36
CA ASP A 145 -12.27 -0.51 6.78
C ASP A 145 -12.72 -1.41 5.61
N VAL A 146 -12.43 -2.71 5.71
CA VAL A 146 -12.55 -3.66 4.58
C VAL A 146 -13.95 -4.23 4.49
N ASP A 147 -14.62 -4.47 5.62
CA ASP A 147 -15.99 -4.98 5.65
C ASP A 147 -17.07 -3.87 5.65
N GLY A 148 -16.66 -2.60 5.78
CA GLY A 148 -17.50 -1.44 5.59
C GLY A 148 -18.42 -1.13 6.77
N ASP A 149 -18.13 -1.66 7.96
CA ASP A 149 -18.95 -1.45 9.16
C ASP A 149 -18.58 -0.16 9.93
N GLY A 150 -17.48 0.51 9.55
CA GLY A 150 -16.97 1.74 10.15
C GLY A 150 -16.09 1.53 11.39
N GLN A 151 -15.81 0.28 11.78
CA GLN A 151 -14.82 -0.14 12.75
C GLN A 151 -13.57 -0.57 12.00
N PHE A 152 -12.43 -0.01 12.39
CA PHE A 152 -11.16 -0.29 11.70
C PHE A 152 -10.32 -1.32 12.48
N ASP A 153 -10.48 -1.40 13.80
CA ASP A 153 -9.56 -2.13 14.67
C ASP A 153 -9.73 -3.66 14.61
N ASP A 154 -10.82 -4.15 14.00
CA ASP A 154 -11.13 -5.55 13.72
C ASP A 154 -10.77 -6.00 12.29
N ASP A 155 -10.41 -5.08 11.39
CA ASP A 155 -9.79 -5.38 10.10
C ASP A 155 -8.32 -5.78 10.25
N VAL A 156 -8.14 -6.99 10.78
CA VAL A 156 -6.84 -7.54 11.13
C VAL A 156 -6.64 -8.96 10.59
N LEU A 157 -5.38 -9.29 10.29
CA LEU A 157 -4.93 -10.64 9.98
C LEU A 157 -4.09 -11.21 11.12
N GLY A 158 -4.18 -12.53 11.30
CA GLY A 158 -3.58 -13.23 12.44
C GLY A 158 -4.44 -13.11 13.71
N GLY A 159 -3.95 -13.59 14.84
CA GLY A 159 -4.69 -13.51 16.11
C GLY A 159 -5.49 -14.76 16.52
N GLY A 160 -5.23 -15.93 15.93
CA GLY A 160 -5.62 -17.21 16.55
C GLY A 160 -4.89 -17.47 17.87
N ASP A 161 -5.10 -18.64 18.49
CA ASP A 161 -4.76 -19.06 19.87
C ASP A 161 -3.38 -18.68 20.49
N ASN A 162 -2.45 -18.03 19.78
CA ASN A 162 -1.20 -17.47 20.33
C ASN A 162 -0.55 -16.34 19.48
N GLY A 163 -1.27 -15.68 18.57
CA GLY A 163 -0.67 -14.69 17.65
C GLY A 163 -1.05 -13.24 17.97
N THR A 164 -0.14 -12.29 17.71
CA THR A 164 -0.50 -10.85 17.64
C THR A 164 -1.20 -10.57 16.31
N SER A 165 -2.43 -10.08 16.37
CA SER A 165 -3.18 -9.59 15.21
C SER A 165 -2.50 -8.38 14.59
N ARG A 166 -2.73 -8.15 13.29
CA ARG A 166 -2.07 -7.10 12.53
C ARG A 166 -3.06 -6.39 11.61
N PRO A 167 -3.04 -5.06 11.56
CA PRO A 167 -3.83 -4.32 10.59
C PRO A 167 -3.65 -4.82 9.17
N VAL A 168 -4.75 -4.87 8.41
CA VAL A 168 -4.69 -5.05 6.97
C VAL A 168 -3.84 -3.93 6.36
N GLY A 169 -2.81 -4.33 5.62
CA GLY A 169 -1.88 -3.45 4.91
C GLY A 169 -2.04 -3.50 3.39
N SER A 170 -2.84 -4.43 2.86
CA SER A 170 -3.20 -4.45 1.44
C SER A 170 -4.60 -4.99 1.26
N VAL A 171 -5.38 -4.38 0.36
CA VAL A 171 -6.73 -4.82 0.00
C VAL A 171 -6.88 -4.90 -1.52
N ASN A 172 -7.42 -6.00 -2.00
CA ASN A 172 -7.83 -6.17 -3.38
C ASN A 172 -9.28 -5.71 -3.53
N LEU A 173 -9.52 -4.64 -4.29
CA LEU A 173 -10.87 -4.08 -4.46
C LEU A 173 -11.75 -4.88 -5.45
N ASN A 174 -11.30 -6.05 -5.90
CA ASN A 174 -11.98 -6.87 -6.91
C ASN A 174 -12.22 -6.12 -8.24
N ILE A 175 -11.31 -5.18 -8.56
CA ILE A 175 -11.35 -4.35 -9.78
C ILE A 175 -10.25 -4.71 -10.80
N ALA A 176 -9.71 -5.94 -10.72
CA ALA A 176 -8.52 -6.37 -11.45
C ALA A 176 -7.29 -5.50 -11.12
N MET A 177 -6.58 -4.95 -12.11
CA MET A 177 -5.39 -4.13 -11.86
C MET A 177 -5.78 -2.69 -11.48
N PRO A 178 -5.49 -2.22 -10.24
CA PRO A 178 -5.83 -0.87 -9.83
C PRO A 178 -4.91 0.20 -10.44
N THR A 179 -5.48 1.37 -10.68
CA THR A 179 -4.77 2.62 -10.99
C THR A 179 -4.30 3.33 -9.71
N SER A 180 -3.55 4.43 -9.84
CA SER A 180 -3.23 5.29 -8.69
C SER A 180 -4.49 5.67 -7.93
N PRO A 181 -4.55 5.40 -6.61
CA PRO A 181 -5.74 5.74 -5.85
C PRO A 181 -5.80 7.25 -5.60
N THR A 182 -7.00 7.75 -5.30
CA THR A 182 -7.24 9.09 -4.80
C THR A 182 -8.01 9.02 -3.48
N VAL A 183 -7.77 9.97 -2.60
CA VAL A 183 -8.50 10.09 -1.33
C VAL A 183 -9.67 11.05 -1.53
N VAL A 184 -10.88 10.60 -1.22
CA VAL A 184 -12.10 11.41 -1.17
C VAL A 184 -12.70 11.25 0.21
N GLU A 185 -12.57 12.28 1.06
CA GLU A 185 -12.96 12.21 2.47
C GLU A 185 -12.30 11.01 3.19
N ASN A 186 -13.10 10.04 3.62
CA ASN A 186 -12.68 8.81 4.29
C ASN A 186 -12.71 7.61 3.33
N LEU A 187 -12.70 7.83 2.01
CA LEU A 187 -12.63 6.77 1.01
C LEU A 187 -11.32 6.85 0.25
N LEU A 188 -10.73 5.68 0.01
CA LEU A 188 -9.66 5.50 -0.95
C LEU A 188 -10.25 4.87 -2.21
N VAL A 189 -10.21 5.59 -3.32
CA VAL A 189 -10.88 5.23 -4.57
C VAL A 189 -9.86 4.96 -5.65
N ALA A 190 -10.03 3.89 -6.43
CA ALA A 190 -9.21 3.59 -7.61
C ALA A 190 -10.07 3.05 -8.76
N GLY A 191 -9.70 3.42 -9.99
CA GLY A 191 -10.18 2.73 -11.19
C GLY A 191 -9.41 1.43 -11.41
N GLY A 192 -10.02 0.46 -12.09
CA GLY A 192 -9.43 -0.84 -12.37
C GLY A 192 -9.49 -1.25 -13.85
N SER A 193 -8.71 -2.25 -14.25
CA SER A 193 -8.66 -2.73 -15.64
C SER A 193 -9.94 -3.43 -16.12
N LEU A 194 -10.92 -3.66 -15.23
CA LEU A 194 -12.29 -4.05 -15.59
C LEU A 194 -13.12 -2.90 -16.19
N GLY A 195 -12.61 -1.66 -16.17
CA GLY A 195 -13.40 -0.48 -16.52
C GLY A 195 -14.36 -0.03 -15.41
N THR A 196 -14.25 -0.62 -14.22
CA THR A 196 -14.98 -0.24 -13.01
C THR A 196 -14.07 0.51 -12.03
N ALA A 197 -14.67 1.20 -11.07
CA ALA A 197 -13.97 1.75 -9.92
C ALA A 197 -14.34 0.99 -8.65
N GLY A 198 -13.41 0.92 -7.71
CA GLY A 198 -13.62 0.39 -6.37
C GLY A 198 -13.24 1.43 -5.34
N ALA A 199 -13.78 1.29 -4.13
CA ALA A 199 -13.45 2.13 -2.99
C ALA A 199 -13.37 1.28 -1.71
N VAL A 200 -12.59 1.74 -0.75
CA VAL A 200 -12.49 1.17 0.60
C VAL A 200 -12.49 2.30 1.63
N GLY A 201 -13.12 2.08 2.78
CA GLY A 201 -13.07 3.02 3.90
C GLY A 201 -11.64 3.17 4.40
N ILE A 202 -11.26 4.39 4.76
CA ILE A 202 -9.96 4.67 5.36
C ILE A 202 -10.06 5.50 6.64
N ASN A 203 -9.23 5.15 7.61
CA ASN A 203 -9.04 5.93 8.83
C ASN A 203 -8.17 7.15 8.52
N ASN A 204 -8.77 8.19 7.94
CA ASN A 204 -8.06 9.39 7.49
C ASN A 204 -7.73 10.32 8.69
N PRO A 205 -6.45 10.46 9.09
CA PRO A 205 -6.08 11.32 10.21
C PRO A 205 -6.13 12.82 9.86
N LEU A 206 -6.22 13.19 8.57
CA LEU A 206 -6.17 14.57 8.11
C LEU A 206 -7.54 15.27 8.11
N ILE A 207 -8.63 14.50 8.06
CA ILE A 207 -10.00 15.04 8.03
C ILE A 207 -10.72 14.61 9.30
N LYS A 208 -10.71 15.47 10.32
CA LYS A 208 -11.59 15.35 11.49
C LYS A 208 -12.48 16.59 11.56
N GLY A 209 -13.74 16.44 11.19
CA GLY A 209 -14.79 17.46 11.37
C GLY A 209 -15.10 18.34 10.15
N ARG A 210 -16.07 19.24 10.33
CA ARG A 210 -16.61 20.13 9.29
C ARG A 210 -15.58 21.22 8.94
N ILE A 211 -15.07 21.23 7.72
CA ILE A 211 -13.99 22.15 7.27
C ILE A 211 -14.48 23.43 6.58
N SER A 212 -15.80 23.62 6.40
CA SER A 212 -16.40 24.94 6.15
C SER A 212 -17.90 24.96 6.43
N TRP A 213 -18.44 26.14 6.77
CA TRP A 213 -19.86 26.46 6.65
C TRP A 213 -20.00 27.65 5.70
N ARG A 214 -21.04 27.64 4.86
CA ARG A 214 -21.49 28.83 4.13
C ARG A 214 -22.91 29.12 4.60
N GLU A 215 -23.09 30.27 5.24
CA GLU A 215 -24.40 30.78 5.62
C GLU A 215 -25.11 31.24 4.34
N ILE A 216 -26.35 30.80 4.18
CA ILE A 216 -27.26 31.37 3.21
C ILE A 216 -27.92 32.54 3.94
N VAL A 217 -27.46 33.75 3.65
CA VAL A 217 -28.17 34.95 4.07
C VAL A 217 -29.42 35.02 3.20
N GLY A 218 -30.59 34.80 3.80
CA GLY A 218 -31.87 35.04 3.15
C GLY A 218 -32.14 36.55 3.07
N ASP A 219 -32.71 36.99 1.96
CA ASP A 219 -33.09 38.39 1.69
C ASP A 219 -34.05 38.97 2.74
#